data_AF-A0A926G8U1-F1
#
_entry.id   AF-A0A926G8U1-F1
#
_cell.length_a   1.000
_cell.length_b   1.000
_cell.length_c   1.000
_cell.angle_alpha   90.00
_cell.angle_beta   90.00
_cell.angle_gamma   90.00
#
_symmetry.space_group_name_H-M   'P 1'
#
loop_
_entity.id
_entity.type
_entity.pdbx_description
1 polymer ?
#
loop_
_entity_poly.entity_id
_entity_poly.type
_entity_poly.pdbx_seq_one_letter_code
_entity_poly.pdbx_strand_id
1 'polypeptide(L)'
;MPSPAPSPDLDSTLAEAARAIAAGRLAIAYPILAARLKRDPGDVAALRLMAMLAIATGRDADALKMLDAALEQAPGFEAGWHTLAELLHHLPPATALAAMAQRRARRPGVPGYQSLHAGMLERTGDYDAAVDAYRAMLARDPKLAGVWITLGHALKTIGDSASAVDAYRRSIALRPESGEPWWALADLKSFRFTSEDVAAMEALLARGDLSEGDRAHVEFAIGRALEDAGDPAQSFAHYAEGNRLRRGTTPHDPAAIGAEREAAARLFTPAFFAERAGAGSPAADPIFIVGLPRSGSTLVEQILASHSAIEGTRELGDLPEIVRGIALGGAAKRMRYPEVLTNLSPAELTKLGDTYLEWTRCQRRTDKPHFIDKLPANFRHVGLIRLILPNAKVIDVRRDLPGCGFSIFKQQFASGFTFGYSLEDIAAQYRGYAAMMALWDDVLPGFVHHLDYAALVADTEGEVRRMLDYLGLAFEPACLDFHRTARAVRTPSGDQVRQPIFREGLEGWKRFAPWLGPLLVQLKRPPGAEAPGGPV
;
A
#
# COMPACT_ATOMS: atom_id res chain seq x y z
N MET A 1 -0.25 -15.08 -8.86
CA MET A 1 1.22 -15.19 -9.02
C MET A 1 1.50 -15.34 -10.51
N PRO A 2 2.00 -14.33 -11.22
CA PRO A 2 2.63 -14.61 -12.50
C PRO A 2 3.88 -15.44 -12.20
N SER A 3 4.01 -16.59 -12.86
CA SER A 3 5.22 -17.41 -12.77
C SER A 3 6.42 -16.55 -13.18
N PRO A 4 7.53 -16.53 -12.42
CA PRO A 4 8.74 -15.92 -12.92
C PRO A 4 9.14 -16.71 -14.18
N ALA A 5 9.21 -16.02 -15.31
CA ALA A 5 9.79 -16.60 -16.52
C ALA A 5 11.21 -17.09 -16.18
N PRO A 6 11.64 -18.28 -16.63
CA PRO A 6 13.00 -18.73 -16.39
C PRO A 6 13.99 -17.72 -16.99
N SER A 7 14.90 -17.24 -16.15
CA SER A 7 16.09 -16.50 -16.56
C SER A 7 16.83 -17.28 -17.66
N PRO A 8 17.35 -16.63 -18.71
CA PRO A 8 18.03 -17.30 -19.81
C PRO A 8 19.46 -17.69 -19.37
N ASP A 9 19.61 -18.85 -18.70
CA ASP A 9 20.79 -19.74 -18.72
C ASP A 9 20.72 -20.89 -17.68
N LEU A 10 19.52 -21.36 -17.30
CA LEU A 10 19.44 -22.55 -16.45
C LEU A 10 19.64 -23.80 -17.32
N ASP A 11 20.61 -24.63 -16.97
CA ASP A 11 20.70 -25.98 -17.52
C ASP A 11 19.42 -26.80 -17.20
N SER A 12 19.22 -27.91 -17.92
CA SER A 12 18.00 -28.71 -17.81
C SER A 12 17.70 -29.17 -16.38
N THR A 13 18.74 -29.43 -15.60
CA THR A 13 18.67 -29.87 -14.21
C THR A 13 18.24 -28.74 -13.26
N LEU A 14 18.82 -27.55 -13.38
CA LEU A 14 18.39 -26.39 -12.58
C LEU A 14 17.00 -25.88 -12.99
N ALA A 15 16.65 -25.98 -14.27
CA ALA A 15 15.30 -25.68 -14.75
C ALA A 15 14.26 -26.65 -14.16
N GLU A 16 14.60 -27.92 -13.97
CA GLU A 16 13.75 -28.88 -13.27
C GLU A 16 13.57 -28.51 -11.80
N ALA A 17 14.65 -28.18 -11.09
CA ALA A 17 14.59 -27.73 -9.70
C ALA A 17 13.72 -26.47 -9.55
N ALA A 18 13.87 -25.48 -10.44
CA ALA A 18 13.06 -24.27 -10.45
C ALA A 18 11.57 -24.58 -10.65
N ARG A 19 11.21 -25.44 -11.62
CA ARG A 19 9.82 -25.89 -11.83
C ARG A 19 9.28 -26.66 -10.63
N ALA A 20 10.11 -27.47 -9.97
CA ALA A 20 9.71 -28.21 -8.78
C ALA A 20 9.42 -27.26 -7.61
N ILE A 21 10.25 -26.23 -7.39
CA ILE A 21 10.01 -25.17 -6.39
C ILE A 21 8.71 -24.43 -6.70
N ALA A 22 8.53 -23.97 -7.93
CA ALA A 22 7.32 -23.25 -8.35
C ALA A 22 6.04 -24.10 -8.17
N ALA A 23 6.16 -25.42 -8.30
CA ALA A 23 5.06 -26.37 -8.08
C ALA A 23 4.93 -26.86 -6.62
N GLY A 24 5.70 -26.32 -5.67
CA GLY A 24 5.70 -26.76 -4.27
C GLY A 24 6.27 -28.16 -4.02
N ARG A 25 6.89 -28.79 -5.04
CA ARG A 25 7.49 -30.14 -4.96
C ARG A 25 8.91 -30.07 -4.40
N LEU A 26 9.05 -29.57 -3.18
CA LEU A 26 10.34 -29.26 -2.56
C LEU A 26 11.24 -30.50 -2.37
N ALA A 27 10.64 -31.67 -2.15
CA ALA A 27 11.36 -32.95 -2.02
C ALA A 27 12.07 -33.38 -3.31
N ILE A 28 11.63 -32.89 -4.48
CA ILE A 28 12.29 -33.13 -5.78
C ILE A 28 13.41 -32.10 -6.00
N ALA A 29 13.16 -30.84 -5.66
CA ALA A 29 14.13 -29.76 -5.86
C ALA A 29 15.38 -29.91 -4.98
N TYR A 30 15.24 -30.30 -3.71
CA TYR A 30 16.35 -30.37 -2.77
C TYR A 30 17.51 -31.28 -3.21
N PRO A 31 17.30 -32.57 -3.56
CA PRO A 31 18.41 -33.46 -3.93
C PRO A 31 19.13 -32.99 -5.20
N ILE A 32 18.41 -32.38 -6.14
CA ILE A 32 18.99 -31.80 -7.36
C ILE A 32 19.96 -30.67 -7.00
N LEU A 33 19.49 -29.72 -6.20
CA LEU A 33 20.29 -28.56 -5.80
C LEU A 33 21.45 -28.95 -4.88
N ALA A 34 21.24 -29.89 -3.96
CA ALA A 34 22.28 -30.39 -3.07
C ALA A 34 23.39 -31.12 -3.84
N ALA A 35 23.03 -31.95 -4.83
CA ALA A 35 24.01 -32.62 -5.69
C ALA A 35 24.80 -31.62 -6.54
N ARG A 36 24.14 -30.56 -7.04
CA ARG A 36 24.81 -29.48 -7.78
C ARG A 36 25.80 -28.73 -6.90
N LEU A 37 25.36 -28.23 -5.75
CA LEU A 37 26.21 -27.47 -4.82
C LEU A 37 27.33 -28.32 -4.19
N LYS A 38 27.18 -29.65 -4.13
CA LYS A 38 28.28 -30.55 -3.76
C LYS A 38 29.39 -30.59 -4.82
N ARG A 39 29.02 -30.51 -6.10
CA ARG A 39 29.98 -30.53 -7.22
C ARG A 39 30.58 -29.16 -7.48
N ASP A 40 29.77 -28.12 -7.39
CA ASP A 40 30.14 -26.72 -7.55
C ASP A 40 29.47 -25.87 -6.47
N PRO A 41 30.14 -25.68 -5.31
CA PRO A 41 29.62 -24.85 -4.22
C PRO A 41 29.38 -23.39 -4.61
N GLY A 42 29.97 -22.92 -5.71
CA GLY A 42 29.88 -21.55 -6.19
C GLY A 42 28.87 -21.34 -7.33
N ASP A 43 28.03 -22.32 -7.64
CA ASP A 43 27.00 -22.14 -8.66
C ASP A 43 25.94 -21.14 -8.15
N VAL A 44 26.03 -19.88 -8.58
CA VAL A 44 25.18 -18.79 -8.11
C VAL A 44 23.68 -19.02 -8.42
N ALA A 45 23.38 -19.72 -9.51
CA ALA A 45 22.01 -20.07 -9.86
C ALA A 45 21.46 -21.16 -8.93
N ALA A 46 22.27 -22.19 -8.62
CA ALA A 46 21.91 -23.22 -7.65
C ALA A 46 21.78 -22.65 -6.23
N LEU A 47 22.66 -21.73 -5.81
CA LEU A 47 22.57 -21.03 -4.52
C LEU A 47 21.27 -20.22 -4.40
N ARG A 48 20.89 -19.46 -5.45
CA ARG A 48 19.60 -18.74 -5.47
C ARG A 48 18.41 -19.69 -5.38
N LEU A 49 18.40 -20.78 -6.15
CA LEU A 49 17.30 -21.75 -6.10
C LEU A 49 17.22 -22.47 -4.75
N MET A 50 18.37 -22.75 -4.11
CA MET A 50 18.40 -23.30 -2.75
C MET A 50 17.90 -22.28 -1.74
N ALA A 51 18.19 -20.99 -1.92
CA ALA A 51 17.62 -19.93 -1.11
C ALA A 51 16.09 -19.87 -1.27
N MET A 52 15.56 -19.91 -2.48
CA MET A 52 14.11 -19.97 -2.73
C MET A 52 13.46 -21.18 -2.06
N LEU A 53 14.12 -22.34 -2.08
CA LEU A 53 13.66 -23.52 -1.34
C LEU A 53 13.68 -23.27 0.17
N ALA A 54 14.74 -22.67 0.70
CA ALA A 54 14.84 -22.33 2.11
C ALA A 54 13.71 -21.38 2.54
N ILE A 55 13.43 -20.32 1.76
CA ILE A 55 12.29 -19.40 1.95
C ILE A 55 10.97 -20.18 1.99
N ALA A 56 10.73 -21.05 1.01
CA ALA A 56 9.51 -21.87 0.96
C ALA A 56 9.35 -22.82 2.17
N THR A 57 10.44 -23.10 2.89
CA THR A 57 10.46 -23.90 4.13
C THR A 57 10.59 -23.08 5.41
N GLY A 58 10.51 -21.74 5.35
CA GLY A 58 10.64 -20.84 6.50
C GLY A 58 12.04 -20.77 7.11
N ARG A 59 13.08 -21.15 6.35
CA ARG A 59 14.50 -21.11 6.77
C ARG A 59 15.18 -19.84 6.25
N ASP A 60 14.63 -18.70 6.62
CA ASP A 60 15.04 -17.40 6.06
C ASP A 60 16.51 -17.05 6.36
N ALA A 61 17.02 -17.45 7.53
CA ALA A 61 18.42 -17.24 7.89
C ALA A 61 19.39 -18.02 6.99
N ASP A 62 18.99 -19.21 6.51
CA ASP A 62 19.79 -19.99 5.57
C ASP A 62 19.68 -19.42 4.15
N ALA A 63 18.48 -19.01 3.74
CA ALA A 63 18.26 -18.33 2.47
C ALA A 63 19.13 -17.06 2.34
N LEU A 64 19.18 -16.26 3.39
CA LEU A 64 20.01 -15.07 3.51
C LEU A 64 21.51 -15.38 3.32
N LYS A 65 22.03 -16.46 3.93
CA LYS A 65 23.43 -16.88 3.75
C LYS A 65 23.72 -17.34 2.32
N MET A 66 22.79 -18.08 1.71
CA MET A 66 22.93 -18.58 0.33
C MET A 66 22.93 -17.43 -0.68
N LEU A 67 22.07 -16.42 -0.47
CA LEU A 67 22.03 -15.23 -1.30
C LEU A 67 23.28 -14.37 -1.11
N ASP A 68 23.80 -14.24 0.11
CA ASP A 68 25.09 -13.56 0.33
C ASP A 68 26.21 -14.25 -0.43
N ALA A 69 26.32 -15.59 -0.34
CA ALA A 69 27.32 -16.34 -1.10
C ALA A 69 27.20 -16.15 -2.62
N ALA A 70 25.97 -16.19 -3.15
CA ALA A 70 25.73 -15.99 -4.58
C ALA A 70 26.13 -14.58 -5.05
N LEU A 71 25.79 -13.55 -4.27
CA LEU A 71 26.06 -12.15 -4.59
C LEU A 71 27.51 -11.74 -4.32
N GLU A 72 28.21 -12.42 -3.41
CA GLU A 72 29.67 -12.27 -3.24
C GLU A 72 30.43 -12.78 -4.46
N GLN A 73 29.98 -13.89 -5.04
CA GLN A 73 30.62 -14.47 -6.22
C GLN A 73 30.24 -13.76 -7.52
N ALA A 74 28.99 -13.31 -7.65
CA ALA A 74 28.51 -12.57 -8.81
C ALA A 74 27.70 -11.33 -8.38
N PRO A 75 28.37 -10.19 -8.11
CA PRO A 75 27.69 -8.95 -7.72
C PRO A 75 26.71 -8.40 -8.78
N GLY A 76 26.90 -8.76 -10.06
CA GLY A 76 25.99 -8.42 -11.16
C GLY A 76 24.82 -9.39 -11.34
N PHE A 77 24.64 -10.37 -10.46
CA PHE A 77 23.59 -11.37 -10.60
C PHE A 77 22.23 -10.81 -10.19
N GLU A 78 21.53 -10.20 -11.14
CA GLU A 78 20.25 -9.51 -10.94
C GLU A 78 19.19 -10.41 -10.28
N ALA A 79 19.08 -11.68 -10.71
CA ALA A 79 18.13 -12.61 -10.14
C ALA A 79 18.40 -12.88 -8.64
N GLY A 80 19.66 -12.85 -8.22
CA GLY A 80 20.04 -12.96 -6.80
C GLY A 80 19.58 -11.76 -5.98
N TRP A 81 19.78 -10.54 -6.51
CA TRP A 81 19.30 -9.31 -5.88
C TRP A 81 17.78 -9.27 -5.79
N HIS A 82 17.10 -9.72 -6.83
CA HIS A 82 15.65 -9.82 -6.85
C HIS A 82 15.13 -10.76 -5.76
N THR A 83 15.66 -11.98 -5.68
CA THR A 83 15.26 -12.94 -4.63
C THR A 83 15.61 -12.45 -3.22
N LEU A 84 16.71 -11.70 -3.04
CA LEU A 84 17.01 -11.05 -1.76
C LEU A 84 15.97 -9.99 -1.41
N ALA A 85 15.57 -9.15 -2.38
CA ALA A 85 14.52 -8.16 -2.16
C ALA A 85 13.19 -8.83 -1.77
N GLU A 86 12.77 -9.88 -2.49
CA GLU A 86 11.57 -10.67 -2.16
C GLU A 86 11.61 -11.21 -0.73
N LEU A 87 12.72 -11.83 -0.34
CA LEU A 87 12.90 -12.34 1.02
C LEU A 87 12.79 -11.23 2.06
N LEU A 88 13.45 -10.09 1.84
CA LEU A 88 13.36 -8.95 2.76
C LEU A 88 11.92 -8.45 2.89
N HIS A 89 11.15 -8.42 1.80
CA HIS A 89 9.73 -8.05 1.82
C HIS A 89 8.86 -9.04 2.59
N HIS A 90 9.21 -10.32 2.62
CA HIS A 90 8.55 -11.34 3.44
C HIS A 90 8.88 -11.26 4.93
N LEU A 91 10.08 -10.78 5.27
CA LEU A 91 10.49 -10.63 6.66
C LEU A 91 9.76 -9.46 7.36
N PRO A 92 9.54 -9.58 8.68
CA PRO A 92 9.12 -8.45 9.50
C PRO A 92 10.04 -7.23 9.27
N PRO A 93 9.51 -6.00 9.13
CA PRO A 93 10.31 -4.83 8.74
C PRO A 93 11.56 -4.60 9.60
N ALA A 94 11.46 -4.75 10.92
CA ALA A 94 12.59 -4.60 11.83
C ALA A 94 13.69 -5.64 11.58
N THR A 95 13.30 -6.91 11.38
CA THR A 95 14.23 -8.01 11.05
C THR A 95 14.91 -7.76 9.71
N ALA A 96 14.16 -7.32 8.70
CA ALA A 96 14.70 -7.00 7.37
C ALA A 96 15.70 -5.83 7.43
N LEU A 97 15.39 -4.77 8.19
CA LEU A 97 16.31 -3.65 8.39
C LEU A 97 17.59 -4.08 9.10
N ALA A 98 17.49 -4.84 10.20
CA ALA A 98 18.66 -5.35 10.92
C ALA A 98 19.53 -6.26 10.03
N ALA A 99 18.90 -7.13 9.25
CA ALA A 99 19.57 -8.00 8.30
C ALA A 99 20.35 -7.20 7.24
N MET A 100 19.78 -6.10 6.74
CA MET A 100 20.46 -5.23 5.78
C MET A 100 21.55 -4.38 6.42
N ALA A 101 21.36 -3.91 7.66
CA ALA A 101 22.37 -3.14 8.38
C ALA A 101 23.64 -3.96 8.60
N GLN A 102 23.50 -5.24 8.96
CA GLN A 102 24.62 -6.17 9.09
C GLN A 102 25.38 -6.36 7.77
N ARG A 103 24.68 -6.56 6.65
CA ARG A 103 25.28 -6.71 5.31
C ARG A 103 26.03 -5.46 4.88
N ARG A 104 25.41 -4.29 5.06
CA ARG A 104 26.02 -2.99 4.78
C ARG A 104 27.28 -2.77 5.62
N ALA A 105 27.26 -3.13 6.90
CA ALA A 105 28.43 -2.99 7.78
C ALA A 105 29.59 -3.91 7.36
N ARG A 106 29.30 -5.15 6.94
CA ARG A 106 30.31 -6.08 6.44
C ARG A 106 30.88 -5.68 5.08
N ARG A 107 30.04 -5.10 4.21
CA ARG A 107 30.38 -4.75 2.82
C ARG A 107 29.85 -3.37 2.44
N PRO A 108 30.45 -2.28 2.95
CA PRO A 108 29.93 -0.93 2.74
C PRO A 108 30.03 -0.44 1.29
N GLY A 109 30.85 -1.07 0.45
CA GLY A 109 31.07 -0.67 -0.95
C GLY A 109 30.11 -1.28 -1.98
N VAL A 110 29.18 -2.15 -1.60
CA VAL A 110 28.27 -2.82 -2.54
C VAL A 110 26.99 -1.99 -2.73
N PRO A 111 26.74 -1.41 -3.92
CA PRO A 111 25.59 -0.52 -4.14
C PRO A 111 24.24 -1.20 -3.88
N GLY A 112 24.09 -2.47 -4.28
CA GLY A 112 22.85 -3.22 -4.05
C GLY A 112 22.44 -3.32 -2.58
N TYR A 113 23.41 -3.50 -1.67
CA TYR A 113 23.12 -3.50 -0.23
C TYR A 113 22.76 -2.11 0.30
N GLN A 114 23.34 -1.05 -0.24
CA GLN A 114 22.95 0.32 0.11
C GLN A 114 21.51 0.61 -0.33
N SER A 115 21.16 0.27 -1.58
CA SER A 115 19.81 0.43 -2.14
C SER A 115 18.76 -0.32 -1.33
N LEU A 116 19.00 -1.62 -1.05
CA LEU A 116 18.07 -2.44 -0.28
C LEU A 116 17.96 -1.96 1.18
N HIS A 117 19.05 -1.53 1.80
CA HIS A 117 19.01 -0.95 3.15
C HIS A 117 18.18 0.34 3.19
N ALA A 118 18.36 1.25 2.22
CA ALA A 118 17.56 2.47 2.12
C ALA A 118 16.07 2.15 1.94
N GLY A 119 15.73 1.17 1.11
CA GLY A 119 14.35 0.68 0.99
C GLY A 119 13.80 0.07 2.30
N MET A 120 14.65 -0.57 3.12
CA MET A 120 14.23 -1.06 4.44
C MET A 120 13.99 0.08 5.44
N LEU A 121 14.81 1.14 5.41
CA LEU A 121 14.59 2.34 6.22
C LEU A 121 13.22 2.97 5.90
N GLU A 122 12.86 3.08 4.62
CA GLU A 122 11.52 3.53 4.24
C GLU A 122 10.41 2.61 4.75
N ARG A 123 10.62 1.28 4.72
CA ARG A 123 9.66 0.30 5.24
C ARG A 123 9.50 0.37 6.75
N THR A 124 10.48 0.89 7.49
CA THR A 124 10.37 1.15 8.93
C THR A 124 9.97 2.60 9.24
N GLY A 125 9.66 3.40 8.21
CA GLY A 125 9.26 4.80 8.38
C GLY A 125 10.41 5.77 8.69
N ASP A 126 11.66 5.34 8.56
CA ASP A 126 12.84 6.19 8.77
C ASP A 126 13.28 6.91 7.50
N TYR A 127 12.41 7.81 7.02
CA TYR A 127 12.58 8.50 5.75
C TYR A 127 13.77 9.46 5.74
N ASP A 128 14.12 10.10 6.85
CA ASP A 128 15.30 10.98 6.94
C ASP A 128 16.58 10.18 6.69
N ALA A 129 16.75 9.05 7.37
CA ALA A 129 17.88 8.15 7.16
C ALA A 129 17.89 7.56 5.74
N ALA A 130 16.71 7.30 5.14
CA ALA A 130 16.60 6.85 3.76
C ALA A 130 17.06 7.94 2.77
N VAL A 131 16.63 9.19 2.96
CA VAL A 131 17.06 10.36 2.15
C VAL A 131 18.58 10.53 2.22
N ASP A 132 19.17 10.44 3.41
CA ASP A 132 20.62 10.52 3.57
C ASP A 132 21.34 9.38 2.86
N ALA A 133 20.80 8.16 2.91
CA ALA A 133 21.34 7.02 2.19
C ALA A 133 21.29 7.24 0.67
N TYR A 134 20.17 7.72 0.12
CA TYR A 134 20.04 8.02 -1.31
C TYR A 134 20.97 9.15 -1.76
N ARG A 135 21.09 10.23 -0.97
CA ARG A 135 22.05 11.31 -1.23
C ARG A 135 23.48 10.80 -1.25
N ALA A 136 23.86 9.92 -0.32
CA ALA A 136 25.19 9.31 -0.30
C ALA A 136 25.47 8.40 -1.50
N MET A 137 24.46 7.70 -2.02
CA MET A 137 24.57 6.93 -3.26
C MET A 137 24.77 7.85 -4.47
N LEU A 138 23.98 8.91 -4.58
CA LEU A 138 24.04 9.87 -5.69
C LEU A 138 25.30 10.73 -5.67
N ALA A 139 25.89 10.97 -4.50
CA ALA A 139 27.20 11.62 -4.38
C ALA A 139 28.33 10.76 -4.98
N ARG A 140 28.17 9.42 -4.98
CA ARG A 140 29.13 8.49 -5.60
C ARG A 140 28.86 8.32 -7.09
N ASP A 141 27.59 8.18 -7.47
CA ASP A 141 27.17 8.07 -8.86
C ASP A 141 25.90 8.91 -9.12
N PRO A 142 26.04 10.12 -9.69
CA PRO A 142 24.90 10.99 -9.96
C PRO A 142 24.06 10.54 -11.17
N LYS A 143 24.46 9.50 -11.91
CA LYS A 143 23.76 9.02 -13.11
C LYS A 143 22.70 7.95 -12.83
N LEU A 144 22.52 7.58 -11.56
CA LEU A 144 21.53 6.59 -11.14
C LEU A 144 20.11 7.16 -11.18
N ALA A 145 19.50 7.20 -12.37
CA ALA A 145 18.15 7.74 -12.59
C ALA A 145 17.09 7.15 -11.63
N GLY A 146 17.12 5.83 -11.41
CA GLY A 146 16.20 5.17 -10.47
C GLY A 146 16.34 5.66 -9.03
N VAL A 147 17.56 5.98 -8.59
CA VAL A 147 17.81 6.50 -7.22
C VAL A 147 17.29 7.93 -7.08
N TRP A 148 17.37 8.75 -8.13
CA TRP A 148 16.75 10.08 -8.14
C TRP A 148 15.22 10.00 -7.97
N ILE A 149 14.55 9.03 -8.60
CA ILE A 149 13.11 8.80 -8.41
C ILE A 149 12.80 8.43 -6.97
N THR A 150 13.51 7.44 -6.42
CA THR A 150 13.28 7.00 -5.03
C THR A 150 13.59 8.10 -4.02
N LEU A 151 14.64 8.89 -4.24
CA LEU A 151 14.93 10.08 -3.44
C LEU A 151 13.77 11.09 -3.50
N GLY A 152 13.22 11.36 -4.70
CA GLY A 152 12.05 12.23 -4.86
C GLY A 152 10.84 11.74 -4.06
N HIS A 153 10.55 10.44 -4.08
CA HIS A 153 9.45 9.83 -3.31
C HIS A 153 9.65 9.99 -1.79
N ALA A 154 10.88 9.79 -1.30
CA ALA A 154 11.23 9.97 0.10
C ALA A 154 11.14 11.44 0.54
N LEU A 155 11.67 12.37 -0.27
CA LEU A 155 11.61 13.82 -0.03
C LEU A 155 10.17 14.34 0.01
N LYS A 156 9.34 13.90 -0.94
CA LYS A 156 7.90 14.18 -0.92
C LYS A 156 7.25 13.69 0.37
N THR A 157 7.60 12.48 0.81
CA THR A 157 7.02 11.87 2.02
C THR A 157 7.32 12.71 3.26
N ILE A 158 8.54 13.25 3.40
CA ILE A 158 8.90 14.14 4.52
C ILE A 158 8.41 15.59 4.34
N GLY A 159 7.88 15.94 3.17
CA GLY A 159 7.32 17.26 2.87
C GLY A 159 8.27 18.25 2.21
N ASP A 160 9.46 17.81 1.80
CA ASP A 160 10.40 18.61 1.00
C ASP A 160 10.04 18.51 -0.50
N SER A 161 8.91 19.12 -0.87
CA SER A 161 8.40 19.07 -2.24
C SER A 161 9.34 19.75 -3.23
N ALA A 162 10.08 20.79 -2.82
CA ALA A 162 11.01 21.50 -3.70
C ALA A 162 12.17 20.59 -4.12
N SER A 163 12.85 19.96 -3.16
CA SER A 163 13.91 19.00 -3.48
C SER A 163 13.38 17.77 -4.20
N ALA A 164 12.13 17.35 -3.93
CA ALA A 164 11.50 16.25 -4.68
C ALA A 164 11.33 16.58 -6.17
N VAL A 165 10.88 17.80 -6.50
CA VAL A 165 10.79 18.27 -7.90
C VAL A 165 12.16 18.22 -8.56
N ASP A 166 13.20 18.75 -7.92
CA ASP A 166 14.56 18.72 -8.46
C ASP A 166 15.04 17.28 -8.73
N ALA A 167 14.77 16.36 -7.80
CA ALA A 167 15.12 14.95 -7.97
C ALA A 167 14.39 14.31 -9.17
N TYR A 168 13.09 14.53 -9.32
CA TYR A 168 12.34 14.03 -10.48
C TYR A 168 12.86 14.62 -11.79
N ARG A 169 13.14 15.93 -11.84
CA ARG A 169 13.73 16.60 -13.01
C ARG A 169 15.08 16.01 -13.40
N ARG A 170 15.93 15.68 -12.42
CA ARG A 170 17.21 14.97 -12.66
C ARG A 170 16.98 13.58 -13.24
N SER A 171 16.00 12.84 -12.76
CA SER A 171 15.65 11.54 -13.36
C SER A 171 15.18 11.68 -14.81
N ILE A 172 14.32 12.66 -15.11
CA ILE A 172 13.84 12.92 -16.49
C ILE A 172 15.02 13.23 -17.42
N ALA A 173 15.97 14.05 -16.97
CA ALA A 173 17.15 14.39 -17.78
C ALA A 173 18.05 13.17 -18.06
N LEU A 174 18.11 12.20 -17.15
CA LEU A 174 18.95 11.00 -17.30
C LEU A 174 18.28 9.89 -18.13
N ARG A 175 16.94 9.76 -18.03
CA ARG A 175 16.14 8.79 -18.77
C ARG A 175 14.85 9.45 -19.27
N PRO A 176 14.91 10.19 -20.40
CA PRO A 176 13.76 10.91 -20.93
C PRO A 176 12.59 10.01 -21.32
N GLU A 177 12.83 8.74 -21.61
CA GLU A 177 11.83 7.73 -21.94
C GLU A 177 11.00 7.23 -20.76
N SER A 178 11.43 7.50 -19.51
CA SER A 178 10.73 7.01 -18.32
C SER A 178 9.53 7.89 -17.99
N GLY A 179 8.35 7.28 -17.89
CA GLY A 179 7.10 7.98 -17.58
C GLY A 179 6.91 8.23 -16.08
N GLU A 180 7.48 7.38 -15.22
CA GLU A 180 7.30 7.44 -13.77
C GLU A 180 7.65 8.81 -13.14
N PRO A 181 8.76 9.49 -13.50
CA PRO A 181 9.05 10.82 -12.96
C PRO A 181 8.00 11.89 -13.34
N TRP A 182 7.43 11.82 -14.54
CA TRP A 182 6.36 12.73 -14.97
C TRP A 182 5.10 12.53 -14.13
N TRP A 183 4.71 11.27 -13.92
CA TRP A 183 3.62 10.95 -13.00
C TRP A 183 3.92 11.40 -11.56
N ALA A 184 5.15 11.20 -11.07
CA ALA A 184 5.54 11.59 -9.72
C ALA A 184 5.45 13.12 -9.50
N LEU A 185 5.83 13.92 -10.50
CA LEU A 185 5.60 15.37 -10.53
C LEU A 185 4.10 15.70 -10.52
N ALA A 186 3.29 15.00 -11.33
CA ALA A 186 1.84 15.20 -11.39
C ALA A 186 1.13 14.85 -10.06
N ASP A 187 1.71 13.96 -9.25
CA ASP A 187 1.17 13.58 -7.96
C ASP A 187 1.47 14.62 -6.86
N LEU A 188 2.40 15.56 -7.09
CA LEU A 188 2.60 16.73 -6.24
C LEU A 188 1.45 17.72 -6.47
N LYS A 189 0.69 18.07 -5.42
CA LYS A 189 -0.53 18.88 -5.59
C LYS A 189 -0.25 20.35 -5.91
N SER A 190 0.84 20.89 -5.37
CA SER A 190 1.30 22.26 -5.60
C SER A 190 2.04 22.43 -6.94
N PHE A 191 2.50 21.35 -7.56
CA PHE A 191 3.25 21.41 -8.81
C PHE A 191 2.33 21.72 -10.00
N ARG A 192 2.86 22.47 -10.97
CA ARG A 192 2.20 22.81 -12.24
C ARG A 192 3.19 22.57 -13.38
N PHE A 193 2.75 21.86 -14.40
CA PHE A 193 3.53 21.64 -15.61
C PHE A 193 3.59 22.90 -16.47
N THR A 194 4.72 23.10 -17.14
CA THR A 194 4.87 24.11 -18.19
C THR A 194 4.32 23.59 -19.51
N SER A 195 4.14 24.48 -20.50
CA SER A 195 3.81 24.06 -21.87
C SER A 195 4.91 23.20 -22.50
N GLU A 196 6.17 23.44 -22.13
CA GLU A 196 7.31 22.63 -22.59
C GLU A 196 7.26 21.21 -22.03
N ASP A 197 6.85 21.06 -20.76
CA ASP A 197 6.65 19.75 -20.14
C ASP A 197 5.58 18.95 -20.85
N VAL A 198 4.44 19.60 -21.13
CA VAL A 198 3.33 18.96 -21.85
C VAL A 198 3.77 18.52 -23.24
N ALA A 199 4.45 19.40 -23.98
CA ALA A 199 4.99 19.05 -25.31
C ALA A 199 5.99 17.88 -25.26
N ALA A 200 6.84 17.81 -24.23
CA ALA A 200 7.77 16.69 -24.04
C ALA A 200 7.02 15.38 -23.76
N MET A 201 5.98 15.42 -22.92
CA MET A 201 5.13 14.26 -22.62
C MET A 201 4.33 13.80 -23.85
N GLU A 202 3.78 14.72 -24.64
CA GLU A 202 3.09 14.40 -25.91
C GLU A 202 4.04 13.77 -26.93
N ALA A 203 5.26 14.30 -27.05
CA ALA A 203 6.30 13.72 -27.91
C ALA A 203 6.70 12.30 -27.45
N LEU A 204 6.70 12.03 -26.14
CA LEU A 204 6.86 10.67 -25.63
C LEU A 204 5.69 9.79 -26.08
N LEU A 205 4.43 10.19 -25.86
CA LEU A 205 3.27 9.40 -26.28
C LEU A 205 3.20 9.13 -27.79
N ALA A 206 3.83 9.96 -28.63
CA ALA A 206 3.95 9.72 -30.06
C ALA A 206 4.92 8.56 -30.41
N ARG A 207 5.76 8.12 -29.47
CA ARG A 207 6.67 6.99 -29.66
C ARG A 207 5.93 5.65 -29.56
N GLY A 208 6.36 4.69 -30.40
CA GLY A 208 5.84 3.32 -30.42
C GLY A 208 6.59 2.31 -29.56
N ASP A 209 7.69 2.71 -28.90
CA ASP A 209 8.59 1.83 -28.15
C ASP A 209 8.48 1.97 -26.62
N LEU A 210 7.53 2.77 -26.13
CA LEU A 210 7.24 2.91 -24.71
C LEU A 210 6.58 1.64 -24.17
N SER A 211 6.96 1.27 -22.95
CA SER A 211 6.23 0.27 -22.19
C SER A 211 4.81 0.77 -21.90
N GLU A 212 3.82 -0.14 -21.77
CA GLU A 212 2.46 0.24 -21.37
C GLU A 212 2.43 0.95 -20.00
N GLY A 213 3.36 0.59 -19.11
CA GLY A 213 3.51 1.21 -17.79
C GLY A 213 3.97 2.66 -17.87
N ASP A 214 5.03 2.94 -18.65
CA ASP A 214 5.51 4.30 -18.87
C ASP A 214 4.47 5.15 -19.62
N ARG A 215 3.82 4.56 -20.63
CA ARG A 215 2.72 5.23 -21.35
C ARG A 215 1.60 5.62 -20.38
N ALA A 216 1.14 4.70 -19.52
CA ALA A 216 0.12 5.02 -18.53
C ALA A 216 0.54 6.16 -17.59
N HIS A 217 1.79 6.16 -17.10
CA HIS A 217 2.29 7.27 -16.26
C HIS A 217 2.20 8.62 -16.95
N VAL A 218 2.59 8.69 -18.23
CA VAL A 218 2.53 9.92 -19.02
C VAL A 218 1.09 10.37 -19.26
N GLU A 219 0.17 9.45 -19.56
CA GLU A 219 -1.26 9.74 -19.71
C GLU A 219 -1.85 10.40 -18.43
N PHE A 220 -1.55 9.85 -17.25
CA PHE A 220 -1.98 10.46 -15.99
C PHE A 220 -1.36 11.85 -15.75
N ALA A 221 -0.10 12.05 -16.16
CA ALA A 221 0.60 13.33 -16.01
C ALA A 221 0.01 14.43 -16.92
N ILE A 222 -0.24 14.12 -18.20
CA ILE A 222 -0.92 15.04 -19.13
C ILE A 222 -2.35 15.31 -18.67
N GLY A 223 -3.09 14.28 -18.26
CA GLY A 223 -4.43 14.43 -17.71
C GLY A 223 -4.49 15.43 -16.55
N ARG A 224 -3.47 15.39 -15.67
CA ARG A 224 -3.31 16.37 -14.59
C ARG A 224 -2.95 17.77 -15.09
N ALA A 225 -2.04 17.90 -16.04
CA ALA A 225 -1.66 19.19 -16.62
C ALA A 225 -2.88 19.91 -17.24
N LEU A 226 -3.70 19.18 -17.99
CA LEU A 226 -4.92 19.68 -18.61
C LEU A 226 -6.02 20.03 -17.60
N GLU A 227 -6.13 19.26 -16.51
CA GLU A 227 -7.04 19.59 -15.42
C GLU A 227 -6.68 20.92 -14.75
N ASP A 228 -5.38 21.15 -14.53
CA ASP A 228 -4.86 22.38 -13.94
C ASP A 228 -4.99 23.56 -14.94
N ALA A 229 -4.95 23.31 -16.25
CA ALA A 229 -5.20 24.28 -17.31
C ALA A 229 -6.69 24.58 -17.56
N GLY A 230 -7.60 23.84 -16.93
CA GLY A 230 -9.05 24.06 -17.06
C GLY A 230 -9.70 23.40 -18.28
N ASP A 231 -9.09 22.37 -18.86
CA ASP A 231 -9.67 21.56 -19.95
C ASP A 231 -10.12 20.18 -19.43
N PRO A 232 -11.34 20.07 -18.85
CA PRO A 232 -11.81 18.82 -18.26
C PRO A 232 -12.09 17.72 -19.30
N ALA A 233 -12.37 18.08 -20.56
CA ALA A 233 -12.70 17.12 -21.60
C ALA A 233 -11.47 16.33 -22.02
N GLN A 234 -10.39 17.04 -22.38
CA GLN A 234 -9.13 16.40 -22.74
C GLN A 234 -8.48 15.74 -21.53
N SER A 235 -8.53 16.39 -20.36
CA SER A 235 -8.05 15.80 -19.10
C SER A 235 -8.69 14.43 -18.82
N PHE A 236 -10.02 14.32 -18.93
CA PHE A 236 -10.71 13.06 -18.73
C PHE A 236 -10.29 12.00 -19.75
N ALA A 237 -10.12 12.37 -21.02
CA ALA A 237 -9.70 11.43 -22.06
C ALA A 237 -8.34 10.79 -21.74
N HIS A 238 -7.35 11.59 -21.30
CA HIS A 238 -6.04 11.09 -20.87
C HIS A 238 -6.14 10.20 -19.61
N TYR A 239 -6.95 10.59 -18.62
CA TYR A 239 -7.20 9.73 -17.46
C TYR A 239 -7.85 8.40 -17.86
N ALA A 240 -8.82 8.42 -18.78
CA ALA A 240 -9.47 7.21 -19.26
C ALA A 240 -8.49 6.27 -20.00
N GLU A 241 -7.59 6.82 -20.82
CA GLU A 241 -6.59 6.03 -21.54
C GLU A 241 -5.54 5.43 -20.59
N GLY A 242 -5.03 6.22 -19.63
CA GLY A 242 -4.14 5.71 -18.58
C GLY A 242 -4.79 4.60 -17.76
N ASN A 243 -6.08 4.76 -17.40
CA ASN A 243 -6.85 3.73 -16.72
C ASN A 243 -7.03 2.46 -17.59
N ARG A 244 -7.29 2.60 -18.90
CA ARG A 244 -7.42 1.46 -19.83
C ARG A 244 -6.14 0.63 -19.87
N LEU A 245 -4.97 1.28 -19.97
CA LEU A 245 -3.66 0.62 -19.95
C LEU A 245 -3.41 -0.12 -18.62
N ARG A 246 -3.71 0.53 -17.49
CA ARG A 246 -3.53 -0.08 -16.16
C ARG A 246 -4.47 -1.25 -15.92
N ARG A 247 -5.70 -1.19 -16.42
CA ARG A 247 -6.68 -2.29 -16.31
C ARG A 247 -6.21 -3.55 -17.05
N GLY A 248 -5.51 -3.40 -18.18
CA GLY A 248 -4.95 -4.53 -18.94
C GLY A 248 -3.94 -5.36 -18.14
N THR A 249 -3.24 -4.75 -17.17
CA THR A 249 -2.21 -5.39 -16.35
C THR A 249 -2.65 -5.64 -14.90
N THR A 250 -3.85 -5.20 -14.52
CA THR A 250 -4.36 -5.27 -13.14
C THR A 250 -5.75 -5.92 -13.12
N PRO A 251 -5.83 -7.26 -13.10
CA PRO A 251 -7.11 -7.97 -13.03
C PRO A 251 -7.90 -7.58 -11.77
N HIS A 252 -9.20 -7.34 -11.94
CA HIS A 252 -10.13 -7.06 -10.85
C HIS A 252 -11.32 -8.02 -10.91
N ASP A 253 -11.69 -8.57 -9.76
CA ASP A 253 -12.91 -9.34 -9.59
C ASP A 253 -13.95 -8.48 -8.83
N PRO A 254 -14.98 -7.96 -9.52
CA PRO A 254 -16.00 -7.12 -8.89
C PRO A 254 -16.91 -7.89 -7.93
N ALA A 255 -16.98 -9.23 -8.02
CA ALA A 255 -17.79 -10.05 -7.12
C ALA A 255 -17.10 -10.31 -5.77
N ALA A 256 -15.77 -10.16 -5.70
CA ALA A 256 -14.97 -10.50 -4.53
C ALA A 256 -15.44 -9.78 -3.25
N ILE A 257 -15.70 -8.47 -3.32
CA ILE A 257 -16.14 -7.69 -2.14
C ILE A 257 -17.52 -8.13 -1.62
N GLY A 258 -18.41 -8.56 -2.52
CA GLY A 258 -19.72 -9.11 -2.15
C GLY A 258 -19.58 -10.44 -1.42
N ALA A 259 -18.77 -11.35 -1.97
CA ALA A 259 -18.47 -12.64 -1.35
C ALA A 259 -17.78 -12.49 0.02
N GLU A 260 -16.83 -11.57 0.14
CA GLU A 260 -16.18 -11.21 1.42
C GLU A 260 -17.22 -10.77 2.46
N ARG A 261 -18.13 -9.87 2.08
CA ARG A 261 -19.20 -9.37 2.97
C ARG A 261 -20.13 -10.49 3.42
N GLU A 262 -20.56 -11.36 2.51
CA GLU A 262 -21.44 -12.48 2.85
C GLU A 262 -20.75 -13.47 3.80
N ALA A 263 -19.47 -13.78 3.56
CA ALA A 263 -18.71 -14.64 4.45
C ALA A 263 -18.53 -14.00 5.84
N ALA A 264 -18.29 -12.69 5.89
CA ALA A 264 -18.26 -11.93 7.14
C ALA A 264 -19.61 -11.97 7.87
N ALA A 265 -20.72 -11.71 7.19
CA ALA A 265 -22.06 -11.68 7.77
C ALA A 265 -22.50 -13.05 8.32
N ARG A 266 -22.08 -14.15 7.69
CA ARG A 266 -22.35 -15.51 8.20
C ARG A 266 -21.64 -15.81 9.52
N LEU A 267 -20.45 -15.25 9.72
CA LEU A 267 -19.61 -15.55 10.89
C LEU A 267 -19.82 -14.56 12.04
N PHE A 268 -19.66 -13.27 11.74
CA PHE A 268 -19.62 -12.21 12.74
C PHE A 268 -21.03 -11.82 13.13
N THR A 269 -21.57 -12.49 14.13
CA THR A 269 -22.87 -12.18 14.74
C THR A 269 -22.67 -11.62 16.15
N PRO A 270 -23.65 -10.92 16.73
CA PRO A 270 -23.57 -10.50 18.13
C PRO A 270 -23.28 -11.67 19.09
N ALA A 271 -23.87 -12.84 18.84
CA ALA A 271 -23.62 -14.06 19.61
C ALA A 271 -22.17 -14.53 19.50
N PHE A 272 -21.60 -14.52 18.27
CA PHE A 272 -20.22 -14.92 18.03
C PHE A 272 -19.21 -14.07 18.83
N PHE A 273 -19.45 -12.75 18.93
CA PHE A 273 -18.63 -11.86 19.76
C PHE A 273 -18.86 -12.08 21.25
N ALA A 274 -20.12 -12.25 21.68
CA ALA A 274 -20.44 -12.47 23.10
C ALA A 274 -19.79 -13.75 23.66
N GLU A 275 -19.78 -14.84 22.89
CA GLU A 275 -19.09 -16.10 23.24
C GLU A 275 -17.58 -15.93 23.44
N ARG A 276 -16.99 -14.92 22.80
CA ARG A 276 -15.54 -14.63 22.83
C ARG A 276 -15.23 -13.37 23.65
N ALA A 277 -16.15 -12.92 24.48
CA ALA A 277 -15.92 -11.80 25.38
C ALA A 277 -14.73 -12.09 26.32
N GLY A 278 -13.85 -11.11 26.50
CA GLY A 278 -12.63 -11.27 27.29
C GLY A 278 -11.45 -11.91 26.56
N ALA A 279 -11.61 -12.36 25.32
CA ALA A 279 -10.50 -12.73 24.44
C ALA A 279 -9.83 -11.48 23.82
N GLY A 280 -8.65 -11.69 23.22
CA GLY A 280 -7.88 -10.62 22.57
C GLY A 280 -6.90 -9.95 23.52
N SER A 281 -6.10 -9.02 22.98
CA SER A 281 -5.16 -8.23 23.76
C SER A 281 -5.87 -7.01 24.37
N PRO A 282 -5.70 -6.71 25.68
CA PRO A 282 -6.44 -5.63 26.34
C PRO A 282 -5.93 -4.23 25.99
N ALA A 283 -4.91 -4.10 25.16
CA ALA A 283 -4.31 -2.83 24.80
C ALA A 283 -5.33 -1.89 24.13
N ALA A 284 -5.28 -0.61 24.52
CA ALA A 284 -6.18 0.45 24.05
C ALA A 284 -5.43 1.53 23.24
N ASP A 285 -4.14 1.30 22.98
CA ASP A 285 -3.28 2.17 22.20
C ASP A 285 -3.62 2.27 20.70
N PRO A 286 -4.22 1.28 19.99
CA PRO A 286 -4.36 1.35 18.54
C PRO A 286 -5.62 2.13 18.13
N ILE A 287 -5.43 3.07 17.21
CA ILE A 287 -6.50 3.77 16.52
C ILE A 287 -6.46 3.37 15.04
N PHE A 288 -7.48 2.70 14.56
CA PHE A 288 -7.62 2.37 13.15
C PHE A 288 -8.39 3.47 12.43
N ILE A 289 -7.85 3.96 11.32
CA ILE A 289 -8.58 4.82 10.39
C ILE A 289 -8.85 4.03 9.11
N VAL A 290 -10.13 3.69 8.90
CA VAL A 290 -10.62 2.87 7.79
C VAL A 290 -11.46 3.71 6.82
N GLY A 291 -11.75 3.13 5.65
CA GLY A 291 -12.58 3.76 4.63
C GLY A 291 -12.16 3.33 3.23
N LEU A 292 -12.52 4.13 2.22
CA LEU A 292 -11.95 3.97 0.89
C LEU A 292 -10.70 4.85 0.70
N PRO A 293 -9.78 4.48 -0.20
CA PRO A 293 -8.75 5.40 -0.64
C PRO A 293 -9.39 6.71 -1.12
N ARG A 294 -8.72 7.84 -0.87
CA ARG A 294 -9.19 9.18 -1.27
C ARG A 294 -10.46 9.68 -0.55
N SER A 295 -10.92 9.00 0.51
CA SER A 295 -12.07 9.47 1.31
C SER A 295 -11.75 10.63 2.26
N GLY A 296 -10.46 10.96 2.45
CA GLY A 296 -10.02 11.97 3.43
C GLY A 296 -9.34 11.38 4.66
N SER A 297 -9.16 10.06 4.73
CA SER A 297 -8.51 9.37 5.87
C SER A 297 -7.12 9.90 6.23
N THR A 298 -6.32 10.37 5.26
CA THR A 298 -5.01 11.00 5.56
C THR A 298 -5.16 12.35 6.26
N LEU A 299 -6.19 13.14 5.93
CA LEU A 299 -6.46 14.40 6.62
C LEU A 299 -6.83 14.13 8.07
N VAL A 300 -7.68 13.14 8.30
CA VAL A 300 -8.08 12.72 9.67
C VAL A 300 -6.88 12.22 10.47
N GLU A 301 -6.01 11.41 9.86
CA GLU A 301 -4.75 11.00 10.48
C GLU A 301 -3.89 12.20 10.86
N GLN A 302 -3.72 13.18 9.96
CA GLN A 302 -2.90 14.37 10.21
C GLN A 302 -3.48 15.23 11.35
N ILE A 303 -4.79 15.41 11.37
CA ILE A 303 -5.52 16.12 12.43
C ILE A 303 -5.27 15.44 13.78
N LEU A 304 -5.51 14.14 13.87
CA LEU A 304 -5.37 13.40 15.13
C LEU A 304 -3.91 13.29 15.56
N ALA A 305 -2.97 13.08 14.63
CA ALA A 305 -1.53 13.02 14.92
C ALA A 305 -0.96 14.34 15.44
N SER A 306 -1.69 15.45 15.30
CA SER A 306 -1.33 16.75 15.86
C SER A 306 -1.66 16.86 17.36
N HIS A 307 -2.44 15.91 17.90
CA HIS A 307 -2.67 15.78 19.34
C HIS A 307 -1.39 15.27 20.05
N SER A 308 -1.11 15.80 21.23
CA SER A 308 0.08 15.46 22.03
C SER A 308 0.15 13.97 22.39
N ALA A 309 -1.00 13.33 22.57
CA ALA A 309 -1.14 11.92 22.95
C ALA A 309 -1.19 10.91 21.77
N ILE A 310 -1.24 11.37 20.51
CA ILE A 310 -1.44 10.47 19.35
C ILE A 310 -0.25 10.56 18.40
N GLU A 311 0.37 9.41 18.11
CA GLU A 311 1.35 9.27 17.05
C GLU A 311 0.66 8.83 15.75
N GLY A 312 0.73 9.66 14.71
CA GLY A 312 0.43 9.15 13.37
C GLY A 312 1.55 8.22 12.92
N THR A 313 1.23 7.06 12.36
CA THR A 313 2.25 6.19 11.76
C THR A 313 2.19 6.28 10.24
N ARG A 314 1.43 5.40 9.58
CA ARG A 314 1.19 5.33 8.14
C ARG A 314 0.13 4.24 7.83
N GLU A 315 0.07 3.82 6.57
CA GLU A 315 -0.56 2.57 6.15
C GLU A 315 0.28 1.37 6.63
N LEU A 316 -0.20 0.64 7.63
CA LEU A 316 0.49 -0.52 8.20
C LEU A 316 0.07 -1.82 7.50
N GLY A 317 1.06 -2.62 7.10
CA GLY A 317 0.82 -3.91 6.42
C GLY A 317 0.60 -5.08 7.38
N ASP A 318 0.71 -4.84 8.68
CA ASP A 318 0.82 -5.85 9.73
C ASP A 318 -0.49 -6.64 9.92
N LEU A 319 -1.65 -5.96 9.95
CA LEU A 319 -2.94 -6.63 10.03
C LEU A 319 -3.25 -7.47 8.76
N PRO A 320 -3.06 -6.97 7.52
CA PRO A 320 -3.13 -7.81 6.32
C PRO A 320 -2.21 -9.02 6.34
N GLU A 321 -1.01 -8.91 6.91
CA GLU A 321 -0.08 -10.03 7.04
C GLU A 321 -0.60 -11.08 8.04
N ILE A 322 -1.16 -10.65 9.17
CA ILE A 322 -1.83 -11.55 10.12
C ILE A 322 -3.00 -12.28 9.44
N VAL A 323 -3.83 -11.57 8.67
CA VAL A 323 -4.94 -12.16 7.91
C VAL A 323 -4.42 -13.21 6.92
N ARG A 324 -3.32 -12.92 6.21
CA ARG A 324 -2.68 -13.87 5.29
C ARG A 324 -2.20 -15.12 6.03
N GLY A 325 -1.54 -14.97 7.18
CA GLY A 325 -1.08 -16.09 8.00
C GLY A 325 -2.24 -16.97 8.48
N ILE A 326 -3.34 -16.35 8.93
CA ILE A 326 -4.58 -17.05 9.30
C ILE A 326 -5.15 -17.82 8.11
N ALA A 327 -5.26 -17.19 6.94
CA ALA A 327 -5.79 -17.82 5.73
C ALA A 327 -4.95 -19.01 5.26
N LEU A 328 -3.62 -18.91 5.31
CA LEU A 328 -2.70 -19.99 4.96
C LEU A 328 -2.81 -21.17 5.95
N GLY A 329 -2.87 -20.89 7.25
CA GLY A 329 -3.11 -21.92 8.27
C GLY A 329 -4.47 -22.61 8.13
N GLY A 330 -5.49 -21.86 7.72
CA GLY A 330 -6.83 -22.38 7.41
C GLY A 330 -6.87 -23.25 6.16
N ALA A 331 -6.09 -22.92 5.13
CA ALA A 331 -6.02 -23.69 3.88
C ALA A 331 -5.55 -25.14 4.14
N ALA A 332 -4.61 -25.35 5.07
CA ALA A 332 -4.20 -26.68 5.52
C ALA A 332 -5.36 -27.48 6.14
N LYS A 333 -6.36 -26.79 6.70
CA LYS A 333 -7.59 -27.33 7.28
C LYS A 333 -8.82 -27.21 6.37
N ARG A 334 -8.65 -26.86 5.09
CA ARG A 334 -9.73 -26.61 4.11
C ARG A 334 -10.76 -25.55 4.52
N MET A 335 -10.36 -24.59 5.36
CA MET A 335 -11.18 -23.45 5.77
C MET A 335 -10.66 -22.15 5.17
N ARG A 336 -11.58 -21.25 4.83
CA ARG A 336 -11.23 -19.93 4.30
C ARG A 336 -11.33 -18.87 5.39
N TYR A 337 -10.65 -17.75 5.22
CA TYR A 337 -10.93 -16.56 6.03
C TYR A 337 -12.30 -15.98 5.60
N PRO A 338 -13.17 -15.55 6.54
CA PRO A 338 -12.95 -15.50 7.99
C PRO A 338 -13.37 -16.77 8.75
N GLU A 339 -13.96 -17.78 8.12
CA GLU A 339 -14.51 -19.00 8.77
C GLU A 339 -13.51 -19.73 9.69
N VAL A 340 -12.22 -19.72 9.35
CA VAL A 340 -11.14 -20.29 10.18
C VAL A 340 -11.10 -19.71 11.60
N LEU A 341 -11.61 -18.50 11.83
CA LEU A 341 -11.66 -17.85 13.14
C LEU A 341 -12.58 -18.57 14.13
N THR A 342 -13.52 -19.41 13.66
CA THR A 342 -14.41 -20.22 14.52
C THR A 342 -13.62 -21.12 15.47
N ASN A 343 -12.46 -21.60 15.03
CA ASN A 343 -11.65 -22.59 15.73
C ASN A 343 -10.49 -22.00 16.55
N LEU A 344 -10.37 -20.67 16.58
CA LEU A 344 -9.34 -20.03 17.39
C LEU A 344 -9.81 -19.95 18.85
N SER A 345 -8.98 -20.45 19.75
CA SER A 345 -9.15 -20.31 21.19
C SER A 345 -8.94 -18.86 21.63
N PRO A 346 -9.45 -18.46 22.81
CA PRO A 346 -9.19 -17.13 23.38
C PRO A 346 -7.70 -16.79 23.47
N ALA A 347 -6.85 -17.75 23.84
CA ALA A 347 -5.40 -17.56 23.92
C ALA A 347 -4.76 -17.30 22.53
N GLU A 348 -5.24 -17.96 21.48
CA GLU A 348 -4.80 -17.68 20.11
C GLU A 348 -5.24 -16.29 19.65
N LEU A 349 -6.46 -15.86 19.97
CA LEU A 349 -6.93 -14.51 19.68
C LEU A 349 -6.09 -13.43 20.39
N THR A 350 -5.77 -13.63 21.68
CA THR A 350 -4.86 -12.75 22.42
C THR A 350 -3.48 -12.71 21.78
N LYS A 351 -2.92 -13.87 21.40
CA LYS A 351 -1.62 -13.94 20.72
C LYS A 351 -1.61 -13.19 19.39
N LEU A 352 -2.70 -13.22 18.62
CA LEU A 352 -2.80 -12.45 17.37
C LEU A 352 -2.80 -10.93 17.65
N GLY A 353 -3.50 -10.48 18.70
CA GLY A 353 -3.49 -9.10 19.16
C GLY A 353 -2.09 -8.64 19.60
N ASP A 354 -1.42 -9.44 20.43
CA ASP A 354 -0.06 -9.15 20.89
C ASP A 354 0.96 -9.16 19.74
N THR A 355 0.77 -10.04 18.76
CA THR A 355 1.59 -10.08 17.55
C THR A 355 1.44 -8.78 16.75
N TYR A 356 0.21 -8.30 16.56
CA TYR A 356 -0.03 -7.01 15.89
C TYR A 356 0.66 -5.86 16.63
N LEU A 357 0.51 -5.80 17.95
CA LEU A 357 1.14 -4.76 18.77
C LEU A 357 2.67 -4.80 18.66
N GLU A 358 3.26 -6.00 18.71
CA GLU A 358 4.70 -6.18 18.60
C GLU A 358 5.24 -5.78 17.23
N TRP A 359 4.63 -6.25 16.14
CA TRP A 359 5.11 -5.95 14.78
C TRP A 359 5.04 -4.47 14.46
N THR A 360 4.01 -3.79 14.95
CA THR A 360 3.83 -2.35 14.74
C THR A 360 4.76 -1.49 15.60
N ARG A 361 5.46 -2.02 16.63
CA ARG A 361 6.40 -1.24 17.46
C ARG A 361 7.47 -0.52 16.66
N CYS A 362 7.98 -1.13 15.60
CA CYS A 362 9.01 -0.53 14.75
C CYS A 362 8.55 0.74 14.02
N GLN A 363 7.24 1.01 13.99
CA GLN A 363 6.62 2.17 13.36
C GLN A 363 6.26 3.28 14.36
N ARG A 364 6.39 3.00 15.66
CA ARG A 364 6.07 3.92 16.75
C ARG A 364 7.38 4.47 17.30
N ARG A 365 7.70 5.70 16.91
CA ARG A 365 8.99 6.36 17.17
C ARG A 365 8.91 7.32 18.37
N THR A 366 7.74 7.47 18.97
CA THR A 366 7.52 8.33 20.13
C THR A 366 6.99 7.53 21.31
N ASP A 367 7.03 8.12 22.50
CA ASP A 367 6.44 7.56 23.72
C ASP A 367 4.94 7.93 23.86
N LYS A 368 4.29 8.37 22.77
CA LYS A 368 2.88 8.74 22.81
C LYS A 368 2.01 7.51 23.10
N PRO A 369 0.98 7.65 23.95
CA PRO A 369 0.17 6.52 24.42
C PRO A 369 -0.71 5.89 23.34
N HIS A 370 -1.03 6.61 22.26
CA HIS A 370 -1.81 6.08 21.14
C HIS A 370 -1.04 6.18 19.83
N PHE A 371 -1.29 5.24 18.92
CA PHE A 371 -0.76 5.28 17.57
C PHE A 371 -1.88 4.99 16.55
N ILE A 372 -1.75 5.57 15.37
CA ILE A 372 -2.72 5.39 14.29
C ILE A 372 -2.20 4.35 13.29
N ASP A 373 -3.00 3.34 13.00
CA ASP A 373 -2.93 2.54 11.78
C ASP A 373 -3.97 3.05 10.79
N LYS A 374 -3.51 3.82 9.80
CA LYS A 374 -4.37 4.35 8.74
C LYS A 374 -4.15 3.52 7.50
N LEU A 375 -4.78 2.35 7.41
CA LEU A 375 -4.94 1.60 6.16
C LEU A 375 -6.43 1.52 5.81
N PRO A 376 -6.93 2.27 4.80
CA PRO A 376 -8.36 2.36 4.53
C PRO A 376 -9.01 0.98 4.36
N ALA A 377 -8.33 0.08 3.64
CA ALA A 377 -8.77 -1.29 3.36
C ALA A 377 -9.00 -2.17 4.60
N ASN A 378 -8.53 -1.78 5.80
CA ASN A 378 -8.82 -2.48 7.05
C ASN A 378 -10.32 -2.45 7.41
N PHE A 379 -11.16 -1.69 6.71
CA PHE A 379 -12.62 -1.79 6.81
C PHE A 379 -13.12 -3.24 6.64
N ARG A 380 -12.41 -4.07 5.87
CA ARG A 380 -12.71 -5.50 5.67
C ARG A 380 -12.52 -6.35 6.93
N HIS A 381 -11.74 -5.85 7.88
CA HIS A 381 -11.21 -6.60 9.02
C HIS A 381 -11.69 -6.04 10.36
N VAL A 382 -12.69 -5.15 10.41
CA VAL A 382 -13.24 -4.60 11.66
C VAL A 382 -13.67 -5.71 12.62
N GLY A 383 -14.34 -6.75 12.11
CA GLY A 383 -14.70 -7.92 12.92
C GLY A 383 -13.49 -8.63 13.54
N LEU A 384 -12.38 -8.76 12.81
CA LEU A 384 -11.13 -9.32 13.34
C LEU A 384 -10.51 -8.36 14.38
N ILE A 385 -10.41 -7.06 14.07
CA ILE A 385 -9.88 -6.04 14.98
C ILE A 385 -10.60 -6.12 16.33
N ARG A 386 -11.93 -6.19 16.33
CA ARG A 386 -12.72 -6.33 17.56
C ARG A 386 -12.37 -7.58 18.38
N LEU A 387 -12.07 -8.70 17.73
CA LEU A 387 -11.74 -9.96 18.41
C LEU A 387 -10.33 -9.95 19.02
N ILE A 388 -9.35 -9.43 18.29
CA ILE A 388 -7.94 -9.49 18.70
C ILE A 388 -7.50 -8.27 19.50
N LEU A 389 -8.18 -7.14 19.34
CA LEU A 389 -7.90 -5.85 19.99
C LEU A 389 -9.22 -5.22 20.49
N PRO A 390 -9.88 -5.82 21.50
CA PRO A 390 -11.20 -5.42 21.95
C PRO A 390 -11.35 -3.96 22.38
N ASN A 391 -10.25 -3.30 22.78
CA ASN A 391 -10.25 -1.91 23.25
C ASN A 391 -9.69 -0.92 22.23
N ALA A 392 -9.35 -1.37 21.02
CA ALA A 392 -8.95 -0.47 19.93
C ALA A 392 -10.11 0.43 19.50
N LYS A 393 -9.76 1.58 18.91
CA LYS A 393 -10.71 2.54 18.36
C LYS A 393 -10.70 2.44 16.84
N VAL A 394 -11.86 2.62 16.21
CA VAL A 394 -12.02 2.57 14.75
C VAL A 394 -12.78 3.80 14.27
N ILE A 395 -12.14 4.59 13.41
CA ILE A 395 -12.75 5.74 12.75
C ILE A 395 -12.92 5.41 11.26
N ASP A 396 -14.15 5.46 10.77
CA ASP A 396 -14.51 5.25 9.38
C ASP A 396 -14.71 6.60 8.69
N VAL A 397 -13.84 6.91 7.72
CA VAL A 397 -13.87 8.19 7.01
C VAL A 397 -14.56 8.00 5.67
N ARG A 398 -15.74 8.62 5.55
CA ARG A 398 -16.61 8.55 4.37
C ARG A 398 -16.56 9.83 3.58
N ARG A 399 -16.63 9.67 2.27
CA ARG A 399 -16.79 10.76 1.32
C ARG A 399 -17.75 10.31 0.23
N ASP A 400 -18.56 11.23 -0.25
CA ASP A 400 -19.52 11.02 -1.32
C ASP A 400 -18.92 10.27 -2.53
N LEU A 401 -19.72 9.38 -3.14
CA LEU A 401 -19.28 8.56 -4.27
C LEU A 401 -18.74 9.40 -5.44
N PRO A 402 -19.37 10.51 -5.89
CA PRO A 402 -18.82 11.33 -6.96
C PRO A 402 -17.43 11.89 -6.65
N GLY A 403 -17.27 12.53 -5.49
CA GLY A 403 -16.00 13.11 -5.07
C GLY A 403 -14.91 12.07 -4.81
N CYS A 404 -15.23 11.02 -4.06
CA CYS A 404 -14.29 9.93 -3.75
C CYS A 404 -13.94 9.14 -5.02
N GLY A 405 -14.95 8.76 -5.80
CA GLY A 405 -14.80 7.92 -6.98
C GLY A 405 -14.03 8.61 -8.10
N PHE A 406 -14.32 9.88 -8.40
CA PHE A 406 -13.51 10.61 -9.36
C PHE A 406 -12.06 10.79 -8.86
N SER A 407 -11.87 11.06 -7.56
CA SER A 407 -10.52 11.16 -7.00
C SER A 407 -9.73 9.84 -7.07
N ILE A 408 -10.40 8.69 -7.02
CA ILE A 408 -9.78 7.37 -7.25
C ILE A 408 -9.44 7.24 -8.75
N PHE A 409 -10.39 7.55 -9.64
CA PHE A 409 -10.22 7.40 -11.10
C PHE A 409 -9.03 8.19 -11.66
N LYS A 410 -8.78 9.41 -11.18
CA LYS A 410 -7.64 10.25 -11.62
C LYS A 410 -6.33 9.94 -10.90
N GLN A 411 -6.30 8.95 -10.01
CA GLN A 411 -5.11 8.56 -9.25
C GLN A 411 -4.57 7.25 -9.78
N GLN A 412 -3.32 7.25 -10.22
CA GLN A 412 -2.59 6.00 -10.37
C GLN A 412 -2.11 5.52 -9.01
N PHE A 413 -2.54 4.33 -8.61
CA PHE A 413 -2.16 3.70 -7.36
C PHE A 413 -0.95 2.77 -7.55
N ALA A 414 -0.23 2.54 -6.46
CA ALA A 414 0.72 1.44 -6.37
C ALA A 414 0.00 0.07 -6.53
N SER A 415 0.76 -1.02 -6.57
CA SER A 415 0.21 -2.37 -6.68
C SER A 415 -0.86 -2.68 -5.62
N GLY A 416 -1.87 -3.48 -5.98
CA GLY A 416 -2.90 -3.97 -5.05
C GLY A 416 -4.25 -3.23 -5.10
N PHE A 417 -4.32 -2.09 -5.78
CA PHE A 417 -5.58 -1.34 -5.97
C PHE A 417 -6.20 -1.66 -7.34
N THR A 418 -6.92 -2.78 -7.41
CA THR A 418 -7.37 -3.34 -8.70
C THR A 418 -8.63 -2.68 -9.27
N PHE A 419 -9.53 -2.19 -8.42
CA PHE A 419 -10.80 -1.58 -8.83
C PHE A 419 -10.68 -0.13 -9.34
N GLY A 420 -9.54 0.52 -9.11
CA GLY A 420 -9.40 1.97 -9.29
C GLY A 420 -9.37 2.45 -10.74
N TYR A 421 -9.31 1.53 -11.71
CA TYR A 421 -9.05 1.84 -13.12
C TYR A 421 -10.30 1.73 -14.02
N SER A 422 -11.49 1.76 -13.42
CA SER A 422 -12.78 1.70 -14.12
C SER A 422 -13.86 2.36 -13.26
N LEU A 423 -14.71 3.20 -13.85
CA LEU A 423 -15.77 3.90 -13.10
C LEU A 423 -16.81 2.91 -12.52
N GLU A 424 -17.10 1.84 -13.25
CA GLU A 424 -18.00 0.76 -12.84
C GLU A 424 -17.45 -0.01 -11.64
N ASP A 425 -16.16 -0.37 -11.69
CA ASP A 425 -15.49 -1.14 -10.64
C ASP A 425 -15.34 -0.28 -9.37
N ILE A 426 -15.02 1.01 -9.51
CA ILE A 426 -15.03 1.98 -8.39
C ILE A 426 -16.41 2.02 -7.74
N ALA A 427 -17.47 2.13 -8.52
CA ALA A 427 -18.81 2.23 -7.97
C ALA A 427 -19.26 0.92 -7.29
N ALA A 428 -18.92 -0.24 -7.87
CA ALA A 428 -19.17 -1.55 -7.26
C ALA A 428 -18.42 -1.70 -5.93
N GLN A 429 -17.13 -1.35 -5.91
CA GLN A 429 -16.32 -1.37 -4.71
C GLN A 429 -16.88 -0.44 -3.62
N TYR A 430 -17.36 0.76 -3.99
CA TYR A 430 -17.96 1.69 -3.04
C TYR A 430 -19.22 1.12 -2.39
N ARG A 431 -20.11 0.50 -3.18
CA ARG A 431 -21.31 -0.16 -2.63
C ARG A 431 -20.96 -1.32 -1.72
N GLY A 432 -19.99 -2.15 -2.11
CA GLY A 432 -19.50 -3.25 -1.28
C GLY A 432 -18.92 -2.76 0.05
N TYR A 433 -18.13 -1.69 0.02
CA TYR A 433 -17.63 -1.02 1.23
C TYR A 433 -18.77 -0.49 2.12
N ALA A 434 -19.72 0.25 1.57
CA ALA A 434 -20.84 0.80 2.34
C ALA A 434 -21.69 -0.32 2.98
N ALA A 435 -21.94 -1.41 2.25
CA ALA A 435 -22.65 -2.57 2.76
C ALA A 435 -21.86 -3.33 3.83
N MET A 436 -20.53 -3.40 3.72
CA MET A 436 -19.66 -3.98 4.74
C MET A 436 -19.67 -3.13 6.02
N MET A 437 -19.62 -1.80 5.91
CA MET A 437 -19.69 -0.95 7.09
C MET A 437 -21.06 -1.03 7.78
N ALA A 438 -22.15 -1.09 7.00
CA ALA A 438 -23.49 -1.31 7.57
C ALA A 438 -23.61 -2.63 8.33
N LEU A 439 -22.93 -3.69 7.89
CA LEU A 439 -22.82 -4.95 8.66
C LEU A 439 -22.16 -4.70 10.01
N TRP A 440 -21.05 -3.95 10.06
CA TRP A 440 -20.36 -3.66 11.31
C TRP A 440 -21.20 -2.81 12.27
N ASP A 441 -21.98 -1.88 11.75
CA ASP A 441 -22.88 -1.04 12.55
C ASP A 441 -23.97 -1.89 13.21
N ASP A 442 -24.47 -2.92 12.52
CA ASP A 442 -25.48 -3.87 13.02
C ASP A 442 -24.92 -4.81 14.10
N VAL A 443 -23.75 -5.41 13.86
CA VAL A 443 -23.20 -6.45 14.74
C VAL A 443 -22.26 -5.95 15.83
N LEU A 444 -21.76 -4.70 15.71
CA LEU A 444 -20.85 -4.04 16.66
C LEU A 444 -21.26 -2.57 16.91
N PRO A 445 -22.47 -2.33 17.44
CA PRO A 445 -22.97 -0.97 17.63
C PRO A 445 -22.04 -0.14 18.54
N GLY A 446 -21.67 1.04 18.06
CA GLY A 446 -20.79 1.98 18.78
C GLY A 446 -19.29 1.63 18.74
N PHE A 447 -18.90 0.52 18.12
CA PHE A 447 -17.48 0.19 17.98
C PHE A 447 -16.78 1.05 16.92
N VAL A 448 -17.49 1.45 15.86
CA VAL A 448 -16.97 2.32 14.80
C VAL A 448 -17.54 3.72 14.94
N HIS A 449 -16.68 4.74 14.84
CA HIS A 449 -17.08 6.13 14.72
C HIS A 449 -17.08 6.54 13.24
N HIS A 450 -18.20 7.03 12.72
CA HIS A 450 -18.28 7.49 11.34
C HIS A 450 -18.04 8.99 11.24
N LEU A 451 -17.14 9.37 10.34
CA LEU A 451 -16.89 10.75 9.98
C LEU A 451 -17.25 10.97 8.51
N ASP A 452 -18.13 11.93 8.26
CA ASP A 452 -18.40 12.42 6.90
C ASP A 452 -17.42 13.54 6.54
N TYR A 453 -16.73 13.40 5.41
CA TYR A 453 -15.73 14.36 4.96
C TYR A 453 -16.33 15.75 4.67
N ALA A 454 -17.57 15.83 4.15
CA ALA A 454 -18.21 17.11 3.90
C ALA A 454 -18.59 17.80 5.22
N ALA A 455 -19.02 17.04 6.23
CA ALA A 455 -19.25 17.55 7.57
C ALA A 455 -17.95 18.10 8.20
N LEU A 456 -16.82 17.38 8.06
CA LEU A 456 -15.51 17.84 8.54
C LEU A 456 -15.07 19.16 7.89
N VAL A 457 -15.33 19.33 6.60
CA VAL A 457 -15.01 20.58 5.88
C VAL A 457 -15.96 21.72 6.27
N ALA A 458 -17.21 21.41 6.61
CA ALA A 458 -18.21 22.40 7.00
C ALA A 458 -18.04 22.91 8.45
N ASP A 459 -17.72 21.99 9.37
CA ASP A 459 -17.56 22.23 10.81
C ASP A 459 -16.35 21.44 11.32
N THR A 460 -15.15 21.93 11.02
CA THR A 460 -13.91 21.23 11.37
C THR A 460 -13.75 21.05 12.88
N GLU A 461 -13.95 22.11 13.67
CA GLU A 461 -13.76 22.03 15.11
C GLU A 461 -14.77 21.08 15.76
N GLY A 462 -16.04 21.13 15.36
CA GLY A 462 -17.06 20.24 15.91
C GLY A 462 -16.78 18.77 15.61
N GLU A 463 -16.37 18.43 14.38
CA GLU A 463 -16.00 17.05 14.05
C GLU A 463 -14.72 16.60 14.76
N VAL A 464 -13.72 17.48 14.92
CA VAL A 464 -12.51 17.16 15.69
C VAL A 464 -12.85 16.83 17.14
N ARG A 465 -13.72 17.63 17.76
CA ARG A 465 -14.19 17.37 19.14
C ARG A 465 -14.93 16.04 19.23
N ARG A 466 -15.85 15.74 18.29
CA ARG A 466 -16.57 14.45 18.24
C ARG A 466 -15.63 13.24 18.13
N MET A 467 -14.59 13.34 17.30
CA MET A 467 -13.57 12.29 17.19
C MET A 467 -12.80 12.12 18.49
N LEU A 468 -12.33 13.21 19.11
CA LEU A 468 -11.58 13.15 20.36
C LEU A 468 -12.45 12.62 21.52
N ASP A 469 -13.72 12.99 21.60
CA ASP A 469 -14.68 12.46 22.58
C ASP A 469 -14.84 10.94 22.42
N TYR A 470 -14.97 10.44 21.19
CA TYR A 470 -15.01 9.00 20.92
C TYR A 470 -13.71 8.28 21.32
N LEU A 471 -12.57 8.94 21.14
CA LEU A 471 -11.26 8.45 21.57
C LEU A 471 -11.04 8.57 23.10
N GLY A 472 -11.85 9.37 23.80
CA GLY A 472 -11.69 9.65 25.23
C GLY A 472 -10.54 10.63 25.53
N LEU A 473 -10.24 11.53 24.59
CA LEU A 473 -9.16 12.51 24.68
C LEU A 473 -9.70 13.94 24.77
N ALA A 474 -8.97 14.80 25.48
CA ALA A 474 -9.33 16.22 25.56
C ALA A 474 -9.08 16.93 24.23
N PHE A 475 -9.81 18.02 23.97
CA PHE A 475 -9.54 18.84 22.80
C PHE A 475 -8.22 19.61 22.94
N GLU A 476 -7.39 19.55 21.90
CA GLU A 476 -6.17 20.35 21.76
C GLU A 476 -6.24 21.24 20.50
N PRO A 477 -5.96 22.56 20.62
CA PRO A 477 -5.97 23.47 19.46
C PRO A 477 -5.02 23.06 18.32
N ALA A 478 -3.95 22.31 18.63
CA ALA A 478 -3.01 21.80 17.64
C ALA A 478 -3.69 20.92 16.56
N CYS A 479 -4.80 20.26 16.90
CA CYS A 479 -5.59 19.49 15.94
C CYS A 479 -6.24 20.35 14.84
N LEU A 480 -6.49 21.64 15.09
CA LEU A 480 -6.97 22.58 14.07
C LEU A 480 -5.82 23.18 13.24
N ASP A 481 -4.63 23.26 13.84
CA ASP A 481 -3.38 23.69 13.20
C ASP A 481 -2.61 22.52 12.54
N PHE A 482 -3.29 21.44 12.20
CA PHE A 482 -2.71 20.17 11.74
C PHE A 482 -1.73 20.31 10.54
N HIS A 483 -1.94 21.32 9.71
CA HIS A 483 -1.12 21.62 8.54
C HIS A 483 0.31 22.08 8.90
N ARG A 484 0.52 22.52 10.16
CA ARG A 484 1.83 22.90 10.70
C ARG A 484 2.61 21.71 11.26
N THR A 485 1.95 20.58 11.50
CA THR A 485 2.58 19.40 12.10
C THR A 485 3.58 18.77 11.13
N ALA A 486 4.87 18.88 11.47
CA ALA A 486 5.94 18.26 10.72
C ALA A 486 6.00 16.75 11.02
N ARG A 487 5.53 15.94 10.07
CA ARG A 487 5.66 14.49 10.09
C ARG A 487 5.81 13.95 8.67
N ALA A 488 6.31 12.73 8.54
CA ALA A 488 6.27 11.99 7.29
C ALA A 488 4.81 11.56 6.98
N VAL A 489 4.35 11.79 5.75
CA VAL A 489 3.01 11.40 5.29
C VAL A 489 3.14 10.65 3.96
N ARG A 490 3.20 9.32 4.02
CA ARG A 490 3.37 8.46 2.84
C ARG A 490 2.02 8.11 2.20
N THR A 491 1.38 9.08 1.56
CA THR A 491 0.15 8.86 0.81
C THR A 491 0.06 9.81 -0.39
N PRO A 492 -0.75 9.51 -1.41
CA PRO A 492 -1.01 10.45 -2.52
C PRO A 492 -1.71 11.76 -2.08
N SER A 493 -2.14 11.85 -0.82
CA SER A 493 -2.73 13.06 -0.21
C SER A 493 -1.73 13.84 0.65
N GLY A 494 -0.46 13.43 0.74
CA GLY A 494 0.52 14.01 1.67
C GLY A 494 0.67 15.53 1.56
N ASP A 495 0.81 16.07 0.36
CA ASP A 495 0.91 17.53 0.16
C ASP A 495 -0.37 18.27 0.56
N GLN A 496 -1.53 17.64 0.37
CA GLN A 496 -2.83 18.25 0.67
C GLN A 496 -3.01 18.48 2.17
N VAL A 497 -2.52 17.57 3.02
CA VAL A 497 -2.68 17.68 4.47
C VAL A 497 -1.68 18.64 5.12
N ARG A 498 -0.74 19.18 4.34
CA ARG A 498 0.19 20.26 4.73
C ARG A 498 -0.38 21.65 4.42
N GLN A 499 -1.64 21.72 4.01
CA GLN A 499 -2.37 22.96 3.76
C GLN A 499 -3.62 23.01 4.65
N PRO A 500 -4.13 24.21 4.99
CA PRO A 500 -5.42 24.36 5.67
C PRO A 500 -6.55 23.65 4.90
N ILE A 501 -7.61 23.24 5.59
CA ILE A 501 -8.78 22.64 4.94
C ILE A 501 -9.39 23.64 3.95
N PHE A 502 -9.68 23.19 2.74
CA PHE A 502 -10.30 23.99 1.69
C PHE A 502 -11.51 23.28 1.07
N ARG A 503 -12.51 24.07 0.64
CA ARG A 503 -13.78 23.57 0.10
C ARG A 503 -13.69 23.06 -1.33
N GLU A 504 -12.72 23.53 -2.11
CA GLU A 504 -12.56 23.17 -3.54
C GLU A 504 -12.43 21.65 -3.73
N GLY A 505 -11.86 20.96 -2.74
CA GLY A 505 -11.75 19.51 -2.72
C GLY A 505 -13.09 18.79 -2.83
N LEU A 506 -14.21 19.37 -2.37
CA LEU A 506 -15.55 18.76 -2.41
C LEU A 506 -16.18 18.81 -3.81
N GLU A 507 -15.93 19.88 -4.57
CA GLU A 507 -16.68 20.16 -5.79
C GLU A 507 -15.91 19.90 -7.09
N GLY A 508 -14.60 19.59 -6.99
CA GLY A 508 -13.73 19.40 -8.16
C GLY A 508 -14.17 18.34 -9.16
N TRP A 509 -15.04 17.40 -8.77
CA TRP A 509 -15.62 16.39 -9.67
C TRP A 509 -16.74 16.97 -10.56
N LYS A 510 -17.39 18.07 -10.17
CA LYS A 510 -18.56 18.63 -10.88
C LYS A 510 -18.22 19.02 -12.33
N ARG A 511 -17.03 19.57 -12.56
CA ARG A 511 -16.55 19.89 -13.93
C ARG A 511 -16.35 18.66 -14.82
N PHE A 512 -16.23 17.48 -14.23
CA PHE A 512 -16.11 16.20 -14.92
C PHE A 512 -17.43 15.43 -14.99
N ALA A 513 -18.51 15.94 -14.39
CA ALA A 513 -19.81 15.27 -14.33
C ALA A 513 -20.32 14.71 -15.67
N PRO A 514 -20.12 15.37 -16.84
CA PRO A 514 -20.53 14.82 -18.13
C PRO A 514 -19.93 13.44 -18.47
N TRP A 515 -18.76 13.10 -17.93
CA TRP A 515 -18.06 11.84 -18.20
C TRP A 515 -18.16 10.82 -17.05
N LEU A 516 -18.76 11.18 -15.93
CA LEU A 516 -18.90 10.31 -14.75
C LEU A 516 -20.19 9.47 -14.75
N GLY A 517 -20.88 9.38 -15.89
CA GLY A 517 -22.15 8.65 -16.05
C GLY A 517 -22.17 7.27 -15.35
N PRO A 518 -21.20 6.37 -15.61
CA PRO A 518 -21.18 5.05 -14.98
C PRO A 518 -21.10 5.06 -13.44
N LEU A 519 -20.45 6.08 -12.88
CA LEU A 519 -20.36 6.30 -11.44
C LEU A 519 -21.70 6.84 -10.89
N LEU A 520 -22.28 7.84 -11.56
CA LEU A 520 -23.48 8.56 -11.12
C LEU A 520 -24.78 7.77 -11.29
N VAL A 521 -24.86 6.86 -12.27
CA VAL A 521 -26.02 5.97 -12.46
C VAL A 521 -26.28 5.13 -11.20
N GLN A 522 -25.23 4.82 -10.44
CA GLN A 522 -25.35 4.00 -9.23
C GLN A 522 -25.98 4.74 -8.05
N LEU A 523 -25.94 6.08 -8.03
CA LEU A 523 -26.65 6.88 -7.02
C LEU A 523 -28.18 6.79 -7.14
N LYS A 524 -28.68 6.35 -8.31
CA LYS A 524 -30.11 6.19 -8.58
C LYS A 524 -30.63 4.78 -8.28
N ARG A 525 -29.76 3.84 -7.88
CA ARG A 525 -30.14 2.46 -7.54
C ARG A 525 -30.34 2.33 -6.03
N PRO A 526 -31.48 1.83 -5.54
CA PRO A 526 -31.66 1.58 -4.12
C PRO A 526 -30.66 0.51 -3.63
N PRO A 527 -30.22 0.56 -2.35
CA PRO A 527 -29.36 -0.47 -1.79
C PRO A 527 -30.05 -1.83 -1.89
N GLY A 528 -29.43 -2.81 -2.54
CA GLY A 528 -29.94 -4.19 -2.65
C GLY A 528 -30.43 -4.64 -4.03
N ALA A 529 -30.46 -3.77 -5.04
CA ALA A 529 -30.69 -4.20 -6.42
C ALA A 529 -29.40 -4.79 -7.01
N GLU A 530 -29.27 -6.12 -7.01
CA GLU A 530 -28.23 -6.80 -7.79
C GLU A 530 -28.32 -6.39 -9.26
N ALA A 531 -27.17 -6.37 -9.95
CA ALA A 531 -27.16 -6.18 -11.39
C ALA A 531 -27.99 -7.31 -12.02
N PRO A 532 -28.87 -7.01 -13.01
CA PRO A 532 -29.45 -8.08 -13.80
C PRO A 532 -28.28 -8.80 -14.47
N GLY A 533 -28.05 -10.05 -14.06
CA GLY A 533 -27.18 -10.95 -14.77
C GLY A 533 -27.60 -10.97 -16.24
N GLY A 534 -26.62 -10.93 -17.13
CA GLY A 534 -26.87 -11.08 -18.55
C GLY A 534 -25.63 -11.58 -19.25
N PRO A 535 -25.77 -12.38 -20.32
CA PRO A 535 -26.76 -13.45 -20.50
C PRO A 535 -26.10 -14.80 -20.83
N VAL A 536 -26.81 -15.88 -20.49
CA VAL A 536 -26.71 -17.30 -20.92
C VAL A 536 -25.33 -17.92 -21.05
#